data_AF-W8P4G1-F1
#
_entry.id   AF-W8P4G1-F1
#
_cell.length_a   1.000
_cell.length_b   1.000
_cell.length_c   1.000
_cell.angle_alpha   90.00
_cell.angle_beta   90.00
_cell.angle_gamma   90.00
#
_symmetry.space_group_name_H-M   'P 1'
#
loop_
_entity.id
_entity.type
_entity.pdbx_description
1 polymer ?
#
loop_
_entity_poly.entity_id
_entity_poly.type
_entity_poly.pdbx_seq_one_letter_code
_entity_poly.pdbx_strand_id
1 'polypeptide(L)'
;MTFLRPILALLAVTALVTTSAQLNGYTKKEVTPEDMELLQKAQSNVSAYNRDVTSRICYLKVDSLETQVVSGENYKFHVSGCGVSSDKELGGCANQNCESSKYDIVIYSQSWTNTLEVTSITPAN
;
A
#
# COMPACT_ATOMS: atom_id res chain seq x y z
N MET A 1 -8.81 3.43 -71.09
CA MET A 1 -9.00 2.49 -69.96
C MET A 1 -8.05 2.91 -68.85
N THR A 2 -8.56 3.44 -67.74
CA THR A 2 -7.74 3.67 -66.54
C THR A 2 -8.65 3.53 -65.33
N PHE A 3 -8.57 2.39 -64.64
CA PHE A 3 -9.28 2.14 -63.39
C PHE A 3 -8.37 2.51 -62.22
N LEU A 4 -8.74 3.55 -61.46
CA LEU A 4 -8.12 3.85 -60.16
C LEU A 4 -8.74 2.93 -59.10
N ARG A 5 -7.91 2.14 -58.41
CA ARG A 5 -8.28 1.36 -57.21
C ARG A 5 -7.91 2.16 -55.96
N PRO A 6 -8.84 2.38 -55.00
CA PRO A 6 -8.47 2.88 -53.70
C PRO A 6 -8.04 1.72 -52.79
N ILE A 7 -6.83 1.79 -52.25
CA ILE A 7 -6.36 0.87 -51.21
C ILE A 7 -6.80 1.45 -49.87
N LEU A 8 -7.84 0.84 -49.29
CA LEU A 8 -8.26 1.14 -47.92
C LEU A 8 -7.32 0.40 -46.96
N ALA A 9 -6.37 1.11 -46.35
CA ALA A 9 -5.50 0.54 -45.33
C ALA A 9 -6.24 0.52 -43.97
N LEU A 10 -6.68 -0.67 -43.56
CA LEU A 10 -7.29 -0.91 -42.25
C LEU A 10 -6.17 -1.01 -41.19
N LEU A 11 -5.96 0.06 -40.43
CA LEU A 11 -5.08 0.06 -39.25
C LEU A 11 -5.77 -0.69 -38.10
N ALA A 12 -5.44 -1.95 -37.91
CA ALA A 12 -5.83 -2.71 -36.73
C ALA A 12 -4.96 -2.27 -35.54
N VAL A 13 -5.54 -1.52 -34.61
CA VAL A 13 -4.90 -1.20 -33.32
C VAL A 13 -5.01 -2.46 -32.45
N THR A 14 -3.94 -3.22 -32.34
CA THR A 14 -3.82 -4.31 -31.36
C THR A 14 -3.65 -3.69 -29.98
N ALA A 15 -4.71 -3.71 -29.16
CA ALA A 15 -4.61 -3.44 -27.74
C ALA A 15 -3.75 -4.52 -27.08
N LEU A 16 -2.57 -4.15 -26.59
CA LEU A 16 -1.74 -4.99 -25.74
C LEU A 16 -2.44 -5.12 -24.38
N VAL A 17 -3.16 -6.22 -24.18
CA VAL A 17 -3.63 -6.62 -22.85
C VAL A 17 -2.44 -7.22 -22.12
N THR A 18 -1.77 -6.43 -21.28
CA THR A 18 -0.75 -6.95 -20.36
C THR A 18 -1.45 -7.75 -19.26
N THR A 19 -1.54 -9.07 -19.42
CA THR A 19 -1.92 -9.97 -18.33
C THR A 19 -0.76 -10.07 -17.36
N SER A 20 -0.81 -9.39 -16.21
CA SER A 20 0.10 -9.66 -15.11
C SER A 20 -0.16 -11.07 -14.59
N ALA A 21 0.89 -11.90 -14.56
CA ALA A 21 0.82 -13.20 -13.90
C ALA A 21 0.49 -12.96 -12.42
N GLN A 22 -0.64 -13.48 -11.96
CA GLN A 22 -1.06 -13.40 -10.56
C GLN A 22 -0.16 -14.34 -9.73
N LEU A 23 1.02 -13.85 -9.35
CA LEU A 23 1.77 -14.41 -8.22
C LEU A 23 1.02 -14.01 -6.95
N ASN A 24 0.60 -14.99 -6.14
CA ASN A 24 0.00 -14.79 -4.81
C ASN A 24 1.01 -14.25 -3.76
N GLY A 25 1.92 -13.37 -4.18
CA GLY A 25 2.96 -12.77 -3.36
C GLY A 25 2.84 -11.25 -3.31
N TYR A 26 3.66 -10.64 -2.46
CA TYR A 26 3.81 -9.20 -2.44
C TYR A 26 4.47 -8.71 -3.74
N THR A 27 3.93 -7.64 -4.30
CA THR A 27 4.46 -6.97 -5.48
C THR A 27 4.72 -5.51 -5.13
N LYS A 28 5.88 -4.98 -5.53
CA LYS A 28 6.20 -3.56 -5.33
C LYS A 28 5.20 -2.67 -6.06
N LYS A 29 4.77 -1.61 -5.38
CA LYS A 29 3.86 -0.59 -5.90
C LYS A 29 4.48 0.78 -5.66
N GLU A 30 4.34 1.70 -6.61
CA GLU A 30 4.65 3.11 -6.36
C GLU A 30 3.68 3.67 -5.32
N VAL A 31 4.21 4.40 -4.34
CA VAL A 31 3.40 4.98 -3.26
C VAL A 31 2.60 6.15 -3.83
N THR A 32 1.27 6.10 -3.69
CA THR A 32 0.37 7.19 -4.10
C THR A 32 -0.15 7.99 -2.89
N PRO A 33 -0.73 9.18 -3.08
CA PRO A 33 -1.38 9.91 -2.00
C PRO A 33 -2.50 9.12 -1.30
N GLU A 34 -3.25 8.32 -2.05
CA GLU A 34 -4.31 7.46 -1.50
C GLU A 34 -3.74 6.37 -0.59
N ASP A 35 -2.56 5.83 -0.90
CA ASP A 35 -1.86 4.88 -0.03
C ASP A 35 -1.43 5.54 1.28
N MET A 36 -0.97 6.79 1.22
CA MET A 36 -0.60 7.56 2.40
C MET A 36 -1.81 7.90 3.27
N GLU A 37 -2.98 8.18 2.67
CA GLU A 37 -4.23 8.38 3.39
C GLU A 37 -4.69 7.07 4.05
N LEU A 38 -4.61 5.94 3.34
CA LEU A 38 -4.91 4.61 3.88
C LEU A 38 -4.02 4.28 5.08
N LEU A 39 -2.71 4.50 4.95
CA LEU A 39 -1.75 4.35 6.04
C LEU A 39 -2.14 5.25 7.22
N GLN A 40 -2.29 6.55 7.00
CA GLN A 40 -2.62 7.50 8.06
C GLN A 40 -3.91 7.11 8.79
N LYS A 41 -4.97 6.77 8.05
CA LYS A 41 -6.29 6.41 8.59
C LYS A 41 -6.24 5.13 9.43
N ALA A 42 -5.51 4.11 8.98
CA ALA A 42 -5.38 2.86 9.72
C ALA A 42 -4.50 3.06 10.97
N GLN A 43 -3.34 3.67 10.79
CA GLN A 43 -2.31 3.76 11.82
C GLN A 43 -2.73 4.70 12.95
N SER A 44 -3.43 5.82 12.67
CA SER A 44 -3.91 6.74 13.70
C SER A 44 -5.22 6.32 14.40
N ASN A 45 -5.76 5.14 14.09
CA ASN A 45 -7.00 4.63 14.68
C ASN A 45 -6.74 3.34 15.45
N VAL A 46 -6.66 3.41 16.78
CA VAL A 46 -6.45 2.26 17.66
C VAL A 46 -7.47 1.13 17.41
N SER A 47 -8.71 1.48 17.11
CA SER A 47 -9.77 0.48 16.86
C SER A 47 -9.55 -0.31 15.57
N ALA A 48 -8.66 0.15 14.67
CA ALA A 48 -8.24 -0.58 13.48
C ALA A 48 -7.11 -1.58 13.77
N TYR A 49 -6.52 -1.61 14.97
CA TYR A 49 -5.46 -2.55 15.27
C TYR A 49 -6.06 -3.90 15.61
N ASN A 50 -5.56 -4.95 14.96
CA ASN A 50 -5.81 -6.30 15.41
C ASN A 50 -5.34 -6.44 16.87
N ARG A 51 -6.07 -7.23 17.66
CA ARG A 51 -5.82 -7.44 19.09
C ARG A 51 -4.41 -7.99 19.37
N ASP A 52 -3.83 -8.70 18.42
CA ASP A 52 -2.50 -9.30 18.54
C ASP A 52 -1.37 -8.33 18.16
N VAL A 53 -1.68 -7.16 17.59
CA VAL A 53 -0.69 -6.12 17.28
C VAL A 53 -0.47 -5.26 18.50
N THR A 54 0.60 -5.55 19.24
CA THR A 54 0.99 -4.80 20.45
C THR A 54 2.00 -3.69 20.20
N SER A 55 2.74 -3.74 19.09
CA SER A 55 3.68 -2.69 18.70
C SER A 55 2.95 -1.37 18.49
N ARG A 56 3.50 -0.29 19.04
CA ARG A 56 3.01 1.08 18.86
C ARG A 56 4.15 1.92 18.32
N ILE A 57 3.98 2.40 17.10
CA ILE A 57 4.96 3.25 16.45
C ILE A 57 4.25 4.41 15.76
N CYS A 58 4.90 5.55 15.65
CA CYS A 58 4.56 6.58 14.69
C CYS A 58 5.51 6.47 13.50
N TYR A 59 5.06 6.80 12.30
CA TYR A 59 5.92 6.78 11.11
C TYR A 59 6.42 8.19 10.78
N LEU A 60 7.70 8.30 10.43
CA LEU A 60 8.34 9.54 9.96
C LEU A 60 8.30 9.62 8.43
N LYS A 61 8.55 8.48 7.78
CA LYS A 61 8.68 8.38 6.33
C LYS A 61 8.27 6.99 5.85
N VAL A 62 7.62 6.94 4.70
CA VAL A 62 7.42 5.70 3.93
C VAL A 62 8.59 5.54 2.96
N ASP A 63 9.30 4.44 3.06
CA ASP A 63 10.45 4.11 2.21
C ASP A 63 10.03 3.34 0.95
N SER A 64 9.07 2.43 1.08
CA SER A 64 8.46 1.73 -0.06
C SER A 64 7.15 1.05 0.32
N LEU A 65 6.41 0.59 -0.68
CA LEU A 65 5.16 -0.15 -0.53
C LEU A 65 5.19 -1.42 -1.38
N GLU A 66 4.75 -2.53 -0.78
CA GLU A 66 4.37 -3.73 -1.49
C GLU A 66 2.89 -4.03 -1.25
N THR A 67 2.18 -4.56 -2.25
CA THR A 67 0.80 -5.02 -2.07
C THR A 67 0.64 -6.48 -2.44
N GLN A 68 -0.35 -7.13 -1.83
CA GLN A 68 -0.72 -8.51 -2.12
C GLN A 68 -2.24 -8.62 -2.16
N VAL A 69 -2.77 -9.09 -3.29
CA VAL A 69 -4.20 -9.39 -3.43
C VAL A 69 -4.50 -10.73 -2.75
N VAL A 70 -5.49 -10.73 -1.86
CA VAL A 70 -6.04 -11.90 -1.18
C VAL A 70 -7.58 -11.88 -1.32
N SER A 71 -8.34 -12.32 -0.33
CA SER A 71 -9.76 -11.95 -0.21
C SER A 71 -9.90 -10.51 0.26
N GLY A 72 -9.34 -9.55 -0.48
CA GLY A 72 -9.06 -8.17 -0.05
C GLY A 72 -7.66 -7.79 -0.54
N GLU A 73 -7.02 -6.82 0.09
CA GLU A 73 -5.66 -6.42 -0.24
C GLU A 73 -4.84 -6.15 1.02
N ASN A 74 -3.64 -6.72 1.08
CA ASN A 74 -2.64 -6.37 2.08
C ASN A 74 -1.72 -5.30 1.52
N TYR A 75 -1.53 -4.22 2.27
CA TYR A 75 -0.57 -3.16 2.02
C TYR A 75 0.56 -3.30 3.04
N LYS A 76 1.77 -3.63 2.59
CA LYS A 76 2.96 -3.67 3.43
C LYS A 76 3.76 -2.40 3.20
N PHE A 77 3.64 -1.47 4.13
CA PHE A 77 4.45 -0.26 4.15
C PHE A 77 5.76 -0.53 4.86
N HIS A 78 6.86 -0.28 4.16
CA HIS A 78 8.18 -0.20 4.76
C HIS A 78 8.41 1.23 5.19
N VAL A 79 8.54 1.46 6.51
CA VAL A 79 8.63 2.80 7.06
C VAL A 79 9.85 2.96 7.95
N SER A 80 10.34 4.19 8.01
CA SER A 80 11.19 4.65 9.10
C SER A 80 10.30 5.36 10.12
N GLY A 81 10.40 4.99 11.39
CA GLY A 81 9.50 5.48 12.43
C GLY A 81 10.07 5.31 13.82
N CYS A 82 9.27 5.62 14.83
CA CYS A 82 9.67 5.61 16.23
C CYS A 82 8.68 4.84 17.07
N GLY A 83 9.18 4.05 18.03
CA GLY A 83 8.36 3.46 19.08
C GLY A 83 7.71 4.54 19.93
N VAL A 84 6.42 4.38 20.22
CA VAL A 84 5.66 5.30 21.07
C VAL A 84 5.04 4.55 22.25
N SER A 85 4.84 5.26 23.35
CA SER A 85 4.28 4.70 24.59
C SER A 85 2.77 4.92 24.73
N SER A 86 2.20 5.77 23.87
CA SER A 86 0.81 6.19 23.92
C SER A 86 0.15 6.09 22.55
N ASP A 87 -1.08 5.58 22.55
CA ASP A 87 -1.94 5.53 21.37
C ASP A 87 -2.23 6.92 20.75
N LYS A 88 -2.09 7.99 21.53
CA LYS A 88 -2.26 9.38 21.06
C LYS A 88 -1.17 9.83 20.10
N GLU A 89 -0.06 9.10 20.04
CA GLU A 89 1.11 9.43 19.21
C GLU A 89 1.13 8.63 17.89
N LEU A 90 0.14 7.76 17.65
CA LEU A 90 0.04 6.94 16.44
C LEU A 90 -0.27 7.76 15.18
N GLY A 91 0.02 7.19 14.02
CA GLY A 91 -0.02 7.88 12.73
C GLY A 91 1.35 8.48 12.37
N GLY A 92 1.34 9.62 11.67
CA GLY A 92 2.55 10.38 11.41
C GLY A 92 3.14 10.98 12.68
N CYS A 93 4.46 10.84 12.89
CA CYS A 93 5.13 11.40 14.06
C CYS A 93 5.04 12.93 14.10
N ALA A 94 4.51 13.48 15.20
CA ALA A 94 4.46 14.93 15.41
C ALA A 94 5.85 15.56 15.67
N ASN A 95 6.77 14.78 16.27
CA ASN A 95 8.12 15.22 16.61
C ASN A 95 9.15 14.29 15.92
N GLN A 96 10.11 14.86 15.20
CA GLN A 96 11.14 14.10 14.48
C GLN A 96 12.40 13.81 15.32
N ASN A 97 12.34 14.00 16.64
CA ASN A 97 13.52 13.97 17.53
C ASN A 97 13.77 12.61 18.18
N CYS A 98 13.38 11.52 17.53
CA CYS A 98 13.59 10.16 18.00
C CYS A 98 14.62 9.44 17.13
N GLU A 99 15.35 8.51 17.74
CA GLU A 99 16.20 7.58 17.00
C GLU A 99 15.28 6.64 16.20
N SER A 100 15.23 6.84 14.88
CA SER A 100 14.30 6.11 14.03
C SER A 100 14.78 4.69 13.77
N SER A 101 13.83 3.77 13.74
CA SER A 101 14.02 2.37 13.36
C SER A 101 13.14 2.05 12.16
N LYS A 102 13.50 1.00 11.42
CA LYS A 102 12.68 0.54 10.30
C LYS A 102 11.61 -0.44 10.78
N TYR A 103 10.43 -0.34 10.20
CA TYR A 103 9.29 -1.21 10.47
C TYR A 103 8.57 -1.60 9.19
N ASP A 104 8.03 -2.82 9.20
CA ASP A 104 7.02 -3.27 8.25
C ASP A 104 5.65 -3.13 8.93
N ILE A 105 4.78 -2.31 8.36
CA ILE A 105 3.39 -2.18 8.76
C ILE A 105 2.54 -2.89 7.71
N VAL A 106 1.77 -3.90 8.12
CA VAL A 106 0.80 -4.56 7.23
C VAL A 106 -0.61 -4.08 7.57
N ILE A 107 -1.29 -3.55 6.56
CA ILE A 107 -2.68 -3.13 6.63
C ILE A 107 -3.49 -3.99 5.68
N TYR A 108 -4.54 -4.63 6.19
CA TYR A 108 -5.54 -5.30 5.40
C TYR A 108 -6.70 -4.36 5.09
N SER A 109 -7.11 -4.32 3.82
CA SER A 109 -8.24 -3.53 3.34
C SER A 109 -9.20 -4.39 2.52
N GLN A 110 -10.50 -4.22 2.77
CA GLN A 110 -11.57 -4.85 2.00
C GLN A 110 -12.72 -3.86 1.81
N SER A 111 -12.77 -3.21 0.64
CA SER A 111 -13.70 -2.10 0.38
C SER A 111 -15.17 -2.51 0.43
N TRP A 112 -15.53 -3.73 0.00
CA TRP A 112 -16.93 -4.18 -0.05
C TRP A 112 -17.55 -4.52 1.32
N THR A 113 -16.73 -4.64 2.36
CA THR A 113 -17.16 -4.76 3.76
C THR A 113 -16.77 -3.54 4.60
N ASN A 114 -16.10 -2.56 3.99
CA ASN A 114 -15.52 -1.41 4.69
C ASN A 114 -14.56 -1.82 5.82
N THR A 115 -13.77 -2.87 5.60
CA THR A 115 -12.77 -3.36 6.57
C THR A 115 -11.43 -2.67 6.32
N LEU A 116 -10.84 -2.13 7.38
CA LEU A 116 -9.48 -1.58 7.40
C LEU A 116 -8.84 -1.96 8.72
N GLU A 117 -7.74 -2.73 8.67
CA GLU A 117 -7.14 -3.32 9.87
C GLU A 117 -5.61 -3.31 9.78
N VAL A 118 -4.95 -2.84 10.83
CA VAL A 118 -3.50 -3.04 11.04
C VAL A 118 -3.32 -4.46 11.57
N THR A 119 -2.78 -5.34 10.74
CA THR A 119 -2.64 -6.77 11.04
C THR A 119 -1.26 -7.17 11.51
N SER A 120 -0.23 -6.36 11.24
CA SER A 120 1.14 -6.59 11.72
C SER A 120 1.95 -5.31 11.79
N ILE A 121 2.81 -5.21 12.79
CA ILE A 121 3.90 -4.23 12.88
C ILE A 121 5.13 -4.95 13.42
N THR A 122 6.16 -5.08 12.59
CA THR A 122 7.42 -5.77 12.94
C THR A 122 8.64 -4.91 12.59
N PRO A 123 9.73 -4.97 13.36
CA PRO A 123 11.00 -4.37 12.95
C PRO A 123 11.47 -4.92 11.61
N ALA A 124 12.03 -4.05 10.77
CA ALA A 124 12.64 -4.41 9.49
C ALA A 124 14.16 -4.23 9.56
N ASN A 125 14.91 -5.12 8.90
CA ASN A 125 16.38 -5.08 8.86
C ASN A 125 16.90 -4.18 7.73
#